data_AF-A0A9X0HZ67-F1
#
_entry.id   AF-A0A9X0HZ67-F1
#
_cell.length_a   1.000
_cell.length_b   1.000
_cell.length_c   1.000
_cell.angle_alpha   90.00
_cell.angle_beta   90.00
_cell.angle_gamma   90.00
#
_symmetry.space_group_name_H-M   'P 1'
#
loop_
_entity.id
_entity.type
_entity.pdbx_description
1 polymer ?
#
loop_
_entity_poly.entity_id
_entity_poly.type
_entity_poly.pdbx_seq_one_letter_code
_entity_poly.pdbx_strand_id
1 'polypeptide(L)'
;MSMDLPSELRELSLRHLDGLGAIPWAAEADRWAELVFCLLNAVAGDDPERSRELTDDLHRFGLIEPAVLLDVDDPASDTHRVVRHLLDRYGFDQAQIVTAAGVLSRLAQFITDGYGGKLQRYLRRNAERMRDELVSELGDEAPQPLLRLAVTHWLQNAVDLPLSLENAAVQEFCAARGIDQAALELAADEVGLNLALVDDVIRLEAADPVKTGAVVSEATT
;
A
#
# COMPACT_ATOMS: atom_id res chain seq x y z
N MET A 1 -9.35 -26.56 -9.55
CA MET A 1 -8.02 -26.00 -9.25
C MET A 1 -8.17 -25.12 -8.04
N SER A 2 -7.37 -25.31 -6.99
CA SER A 2 -7.34 -24.35 -5.88
C SER A 2 -6.73 -23.05 -6.42
N MET A 3 -7.41 -21.93 -6.22
CA MET A 3 -6.85 -20.61 -6.52
C MET A 3 -5.71 -20.33 -5.52
N ASP A 4 -4.64 -19.67 -5.96
CA ASP A 4 -3.61 -19.18 -5.02
C ASP A 4 -4.12 -17.95 -4.26
N LEU A 5 -3.57 -17.71 -3.07
CA LEU A 5 -4.03 -16.65 -2.17
C LEU A 5 -3.94 -15.25 -2.81
N PRO A 6 -2.86 -14.86 -3.52
CA PRO A 6 -2.81 -13.59 -4.26
C PRO A 6 -3.97 -13.42 -5.25
N SER A 7 -4.25 -14.43 -6.06
CA SER A 7 -5.35 -14.36 -7.04
C SER A 7 -6.70 -14.27 -6.35
N GLU A 8 -6.88 -14.98 -5.23
CA GLU A 8 -8.09 -14.90 -4.43
C GLU A 8 -8.30 -13.52 -3.82
N LEU A 9 -7.26 -12.88 -3.27
CA LEU A 9 -7.36 -11.52 -2.73
C LEU A 9 -7.77 -10.50 -3.81
N ARG A 10 -7.24 -10.64 -5.03
CA ARG A 10 -7.66 -9.80 -6.16
C ARG A 10 -9.14 -10.00 -6.50
N GLU A 11 -9.59 -11.26 -6.59
CA GLU A 11 -10.98 -11.56 -6.90
C GLU A 11 -11.92 -11.02 -5.82
N LEU A 12 -11.60 -11.22 -4.54
CA LEU A 12 -12.37 -10.72 -3.42
C LEU A 12 -12.45 -9.19 -3.44
N SER A 13 -11.35 -8.52 -3.73
CA SER A 13 -11.31 -7.05 -3.80
C SER A 13 -12.18 -6.51 -4.93
N LEU A 14 -12.18 -7.17 -6.09
CA LEU A 14 -13.04 -6.81 -7.22
C LEU A 14 -14.52 -7.08 -6.91
N ARG A 15 -14.83 -8.19 -6.23
CA ARG A 15 -16.19 -8.57 -5.85
C ARG A 15 -16.83 -7.58 -4.88
N HIS A 16 -16.05 -7.11 -3.91
CA HIS A 16 -16.52 -6.23 -2.83
C HIS A 16 -16.26 -4.75 -3.08
N LEU A 17 -15.83 -4.38 -4.29
CA LEU A 17 -15.45 -3.00 -4.62
C LEU A 17 -16.53 -1.96 -4.27
N ASP A 18 -17.80 -2.28 -4.54
CA ASP A 18 -18.93 -1.37 -4.27
C ASP A 18 -19.25 -1.23 -2.77
N GLY A 19 -18.86 -2.22 -1.95
CA GLY A 19 -19.04 -2.23 -0.50
C GLY A 19 -17.87 -1.59 0.24
N LEU A 20 -16.75 -1.36 -0.44
CA LEU A 20 -15.60 -0.68 0.12
C LEU A 20 -15.85 0.83 0.11
N GLY A 21 -15.66 1.47 1.27
CA GLY A 21 -15.63 2.93 1.34
C GLY A 21 -14.45 3.50 0.54
N ALA A 22 -14.34 4.83 0.49
CA ALA A 22 -13.12 5.46 -0.02
C ALA A 22 -11.97 5.15 0.93
N ILE A 23 -11.16 4.14 0.60
CA ILE A 23 -9.94 3.77 1.33
C ILE A 23 -8.76 4.45 0.65
N PRO A 24 -8.08 5.39 1.32
CA PRO A 24 -6.84 5.95 0.81
C PRO A 24 -5.85 4.83 0.49
N TRP A 25 -5.17 4.95 -0.65
CA TRP A 25 -4.12 4.01 -1.06
C TRP A 25 -4.61 2.57 -1.23
N ALA A 26 -5.80 2.34 -1.78
CA ALA A 26 -6.29 0.99 -2.06
C ALA A 26 -5.23 0.13 -2.82
N ALA A 27 -4.54 0.73 -3.78
CA ALA A 27 -3.34 0.19 -4.39
C ALA A 27 -2.07 0.82 -3.78
N GLU A 28 -1.11 -0.02 -3.40
CA GLU A 28 0.19 0.44 -2.86
C GLU A 28 1.05 1.14 -3.92
N ALA A 29 0.76 0.89 -5.21
CA ALA A 29 1.37 1.62 -6.32
C ALA A 29 1.05 3.13 -6.26
N ASP A 30 -0.18 3.49 -5.87
CA ASP A 30 -0.59 4.90 -5.74
C ASP A 30 0.16 5.56 -4.57
N ARG A 31 0.31 4.84 -3.44
CA ARG A 31 1.06 5.35 -2.28
C ARG A 31 2.53 5.57 -2.61
N TRP A 32 3.10 4.66 -3.39
CA TRP A 32 4.46 4.80 -3.90
C TRP A 32 4.59 6.00 -4.85
N ALA A 33 3.64 6.17 -5.78
CA ALA A 33 3.60 7.32 -6.67
C ALA A 33 3.52 8.64 -5.91
N GLU A 34 2.73 8.71 -4.83
CA GLU A 34 2.66 9.91 -3.98
C GLU A 34 4.01 10.26 -3.35
N LEU A 35 4.76 9.25 -2.87
CA LEU A 35 6.09 9.49 -2.30
C LEU A 35 7.07 10.03 -3.36
N VAL A 36 7.03 9.48 -4.58
CA VAL A 36 7.82 9.97 -5.71
C VAL A 36 7.43 11.40 -6.08
N PHE A 37 6.14 11.71 -6.13
CA PHE A 37 5.63 13.07 -6.31
C PHE A 37 6.19 14.03 -5.25
N CYS A 38 6.10 13.67 -3.97
CA CYS A 38 6.58 14.51 -2.87
C CYS A 38 8.07 14.88 -3.04
N LEU A 39 8.89 13.92 -3.43
CA LEU A 39 10.32 14.13 -3.67
C LEU A 39 10.57 15.03 -4.89
N LEU A 40 9.88 14.79 -6.00
CA LEU A 40 10.02 15.59 -7.21
C LEU A 40 9.56 17.03 -6.98
N ASN A 41 8.44 17.24 -6.27
CA ASN A 41 7.93 18.56 -5.91
C ASN A 41 8.92 19.33 -5.03
N ALA A 42 9.52 18.66 -4.04
CA ALA A 42 10.53 19.26 -3.18
C ALA A 42 11.79 19.69 -3.96
N VAL A 43 12.19 18.94 -5.00
CA VAL A 43 13.32 19.32 -5.88
C VAL A 43 12.93 20.44 -6.84
N ALA A 44 11.70 20.43 -7.34
CA ALA A 44 11.18 21.38 -8.32
C ALA A 44 10.97 22.80 -7.76
N GLY A 45 10.98 22.96 -6.44
CA GLY A 45 10.74 24.24 -5.76
C GLY A 45 9.26 24.54 -5.55
N ASP A 46 8.46 23.52 -5.23
CA ASP A 46 7.02 23.61 -4.93
C ASP A 46 6.16 24.13 -6.10
N ASP A 47 6.22 23.40 -7.22
CA ASP A 47 5.25 23.51 -8.33
C ASP A 47 4.42 22.22 -8.41
N PRO A 48 3.34 22.10 -7.61
CA PRO A 48 2.67 20.83 -7.39
C PRO A 48 1.94 20.31 -8.63
N GLU A 49 1.40 21.19 -9.47
CA GLU A 49 0.66 20.79 -10.67
C GLU A 49 1.62 20.11 -11.67
N ARG A 50 2.74 20.77 -11.94
CA ARG A 50 3.78 20.24 -12.84
C ARG A 50 4.42 18.96 -12.31
N SER A 51 4.71 18.90 -11.01
CA SER A 51 5.26 17.69 -10.39
C SER A 51 4.26 16.54 -10.39
N ARG A 52 2.96 16.82 -10.24
CA ARG A 52 1.91 15.81 -10.33
C ARG A 52 1.83 15.24 -11.74
N GLU A 53 1.73 16.09 -12.76
CA GLU A 53 1.70 15.66 -14.15
C GLU A 53 2.92 14.81 -14.54
N LEU A 54 4.12 15.22 -14.11
CA LEU A 54 5.34 14.46 -14.33
C LEU A 54 5.28 13.08 -13.66
N THR A 55 4.87 13.02 -12.38
CA THR A 55 4.78 11.75 -11.65
C THR A 55 3.73 10.82 -12.28
N ASP A 56 2.59 11.35 -12.71
CA ASP A 56 1.54 10.58 -13.38
C ASP A 56 2.04 9.99 -14.70
N ASP A 57 2.76 10.77 -15.51
CA ASP A 57 3.39 10.29 -16.74
C ASP A 57 4.44 9.21 -16.46
N LEU A 58 5.35 9.44 -15.50
CA LEU A 58 6.34 8.44 -15.11
C LEU A 58 5.67 7.15 -14.59
N HIS A 59 4.62 7.27 -13.78
CA HIS A 59 3.87 6.13 -13.26
C HIS A 59 3.20 5.34 -14.38
N ARG A 60 2.51 6.04 -15.29
CA ARG A 60 1.87 5.44 -16.46
C ARG A 60 2.83 4.64 -17.34
N PHE A 61 4.07 5.10 -17.46
CA PHE A 61 5.11 4.40 -18.24
C PHE A 61 5.89 3.35 -17.44
N GLY A 62 5.55 3.11 -16.16
CA GLY A 62 6.27 2.18 -15.28
C GLY A 62 7.69 2.64 -14.93
N LEU A 63 7.99 3.94 -15.09
CA LEU A 63 9.31 4.52 -14.88
C LEU A 63 9.62 4.87 -13.43
N ILE A 64 8.62 4.75 -12.53
CA ILE A 64 8.82 4.95 -11.10
C ILE A 64 8.91 3.65 -10.31
N GLU A 65 8.74 2.49 -10.93
CA GLU A 65 8.80 1.22 -10.19
C GLU A 65 10.13 1.11 -9.42
N PRO A 66 10.14 0.64 -8.16
CA PRO A 66 11.36 0.60 -7.35
C PRO A 66 12.54 -0.07 -8.07
N ALA A 67 12.30 -1.18 -8.76
CA ALA A 67 13.35 -1.87 -9.53
C ALA A 67 13.87 -1.05 -10.71
N VAL A 68 13.02 -0.27 -11.37
CA VAL A 68 13.40 0.59 -12.50
C VAL A 68 14.21 1.79 -12.03
N LEU A 69 13.83 2.39 -10.90
CA LEU A 69 14.51 3.55 -10.35
C LEU A 69 15.92 3.26 -9.83
N LEU A 70 16.32 2.01 -9.61
CA LEU A 70 17.71 1.67 -9.26
C LEU A 70 18.71 2.22 -10.29
N ASP A 71 18.35 2.16 -11.58
CA ASP A 71 19.22 2.53 -12.69
C ASP A 71 19.06 3.99 -13.13
N VAL A 72 18.21 4.79 -12.45
CA VAL A 72 17.90 6.17 -12.90
C VAL A 72 19.09 7.12 -12.78
N ASP A 73 20.07 6.80 -11.93
CA ASP A 73 21.29 7.59 -11.74
C ASP A 73 22.47 7.07 -12.58
N ASP A 74 22.31 5.96 -13.32
CA ASP A 74 23.36 5.42 -14.20
C ASP A 74 23.29 6.06 -15.61
N PRO A 75 24.25 6.90 -16.03
CA PRO A 75 24.24 7.54 -17.36
C PRO A 75 24.25 6.56 -18.54
N ALA A 76 24.66 5.32 -18.33
CA ALA A 76 24.65 4.28 -19.36
C ALA A 76 23.26 3.66 -19.57
N SER A 77 22.36 3.76 -18.57
CA SER A 77 21.03 3.17 -18.59
C SER A 77 20.06 3.93 -19.51
N ASP A 78 19.21 3.20 -20.22
CA ASP A 78 18.11 3.80 -20.98
C ASP A 78 17.07 4.43 -20.04
N THR A 79 16.86 3.87 -18.85
CA THR A 79 16.00 4.47 -17.82
C THR A 79 16.47 5.88 -17.47
N HIS A 80 17.77 6.06 -17.19
CA HIS A 80 18.34 7.36 -16.91
C HIS A 80 18.04 8.36 -18.03
N ARG A 81 18.26 7.96 -19.30
CA ARG A 81 18.03 8.84 -20.46
C ARG A 81 16.58 9.26 -20.59
N VAL A 82 15.64 8.32 -20.42
CA VAL A 82 14.20 8.58 -20.55
C VAL A 82 13.71 9.45 -19.41
N VAL A 83 14.03 9.12 -18.16
CA VAL A 83 13.61 9.91 -16.98
C VAL A 83 14.21 11.31 -17.03
N ARG A 84 15.50 11.43 -17.39
CA ARG A 84 16.15 12.73 -17.59
C ARG A 84 15.48 13.56 -18.67
N HIS A 85 15.10 12.95 -19.80
CA HIS A 85 14.38 13.65 -20.86
C HIS A 85 13.01 14.15 -20.40
N LEU A 86 12.29 13.37 -19.60
CA LEU A 86 11.01 13.80 -19.03
C LEU A 86 11.22 14.95 -18.03
N LEU A 87 12.16 14.84 -17.09
CA LEU A 87 12.46 15.91 -16.15
C LEU A 87 12.81 17.24 -16.87
N ASP A 88 13.66 17.18 -17.91
CA ASP A 88 14.02 18.34 -18.73
C ASP A 88 12.80 18.93 -19.47
N ARG A 89 11.94 18.08 -20.05
CA ARG A 89 10.69 18.49 -20.70
C ARG A 89 9.73 19.19 -19.73
N TYR A 90 9.69 18.75 -18.48
CA TYR A 90 8.92 19.36 -17.41
C TYR A 90 9.67 20.54 -16.75
N GLY A 91 10.75 21.04 -17.37
CA GLY A 91 11.40 22.29 -16.96
C GLY A 91 12.23 22.17 -15.69
N PHE A 92 12.69 20.98 -15.33
CA PHE A 92 13.73 20.83 -14.31
C PHE A 92 15.07 21.28 -14.91
N ASP A 93 15.81 22.09 -14.17
CA ASP A 93 17.17 22.45 -14.59
C ASP A 93 18.16 21.28 -14.40
N GLN A 94 19.39 21.44 -14.88
CA GLN A 94 20.39 20.39 -14.82
C GLN A 94 20.77 19.96 -13.40
N ALA A 95 20.78 20.88 -12.43
CA ALA A 95 21.09 20.57 -11.04
C ALA A 95 19.91 19.83 -10.38
N GLN A 96 18.69 20.24 -10.68
CA GLN A 96 17.46 19.59 -10.23
C GLN A 96 17.34 18.17 -10.80
N ILE A 97 17.63 17.97 -12.08
CA ILE A 97 17.62 16.64 -12.72
C ILE A 97 18.58 15.68 -12.01
N VAL A 98 19.84 16.10 -11.79
CA VAL A 98 20.85 15.28 -11.10
C VAL A 98 20.40 14.97 -9.68
N THR A 99 19.84 15.96 -8.98
CA THR A 99 19.34 15.77 -7.60
C THR A 99 18.17 14.80 -7.56
N ALA A 100 17.19 14.96 -8.46
CA ALA A 100 16.01 14.09 -8.56
C ALA A 100 16.43 12.64 -8.84
N ALA A 101 17.27 12.41 -9.86
CA ALA A 101 17.77 11.07 -10.20
C ALA A 101 18.49 10.41 -9.01
N GLY A 102 19.43 11.13 -8.37
CA GLY A 102 20.19 10.60 -7.25
C GLY A 102 19.36 10.37 -5.97
N VAL A 103 18.27 11.12 -5.75
CA VAL A 103 17.35 10.88 -4.62
C VAL A 103 16.41 9.71 -4.91
N LEU A 104 15.86 9.64 -6.13
CA LEU A 104 14.99 8.53 -6.54
C LEU A 104 15.73 7.19 -6.55
N SER A 105 16.96 7.14 -7.08
CA SER A 105 17.81 5.94 -7.05
C SER A 105 18.08 5.50 -5.60
N ARG A 106 18.41 6.43 -4.71
CA ARG A 106 18.66 6.10 -3.29
C ARG A 106 17.42 5.62 -2.56
N LEU A 107 16.26 6.22 -2.81
CA LEU A 107 14.99 5.75 -2.25
C LEU A 107 14.68 4.33 -2.74
N ALA A 108 14.82 4.10 -4.05
CA ALA A 108 14.62 2.80 -4.66
C ALA A 108 15.56 1.73 -4.10
N GLN A 109 16.83 2.05 -3.89
CA GLN A 109 17.80 1.16 -3.25
C GLN A 109 17.38 0.82 -1.82
N PHE A 110 17.02 1.82 -1.02
CA PHE A 110 16.58 1.62 0.37
C PHE A 110 15.36 0.69 0.47
N ILE A 111 14.36 0.91 -0.37
CA ILE A 111 13.12 0.10 -0.38
C ILE A 111 13.37 -1.29 -0.97
N THR A 112 14.23 -1.42 -1.97
CA THR A 112 14.57 -2.71 -2.57
C THR A 112 15.36 -3.58 -1.59
N ASP A 113 16.45 -3.08 -1.02
CA ASP A 113 17.32 -3.85 -0.14
C ASP A 113 16.66 -4.18 1.20
N GLY A 114 15.97 -3.21 1.78
CA GLY A 114 15.36 -3.38 3.11
C GLY A 114 14.01 -4.10 3.07
N TYR A 115 13.27 -3.96 1.97
CA TYR A 115 11.83 -4.25 1.94
C TYR A 115 11.38 -4.95 0.65
N GLY A 116 12.30 -5.42 -0.20
CA GLY A 116 11.98 -6.18 -1.41
C GLY A 116 11.18 -5.38 -2.44
N GLY A 117 11.36 -4.05 -2.47
CA GLY A 117 10.66 -3.18 -3.41
C GLY A 117 9.23 -2.84 -2.97
N LYS A 118 8.85 -3.13 -1.72
CA LYS A 118 7.47 -2.94 -1.23
C LYS A 118 7.45 -1.88 -0.12
N LEU A 119 7.02 -0.66 -0.46
CA LEU A 119 6.88 0.45 0.51
C LEU A 119 5.99 0.06 1.70
N GLN A 120 4.92 -0.70 1.44
CA GLN A 120 4.03 -1.24 2.46
C GLN A 120 4.76 -1.94 3.61
N ARG A 121 5.81 -2.72 3.34
CA ARG A 121 6.57 -3.43 4.38
C ARG A 121 7.34 -2.50 5.28
N TYR A 122 7.91 -1.42 4.72
CA TYR A 122 8.55 -0.36 5.52
C TYR A 122 7.53 0.32 6.42
N LEU A 123 6.38 0.70 5.87
CA LEU A 123 5.33 1.38 6.61
C LEU A 123 4.74 0.48 7.71
N ARG A 124 4.41 -0.77 7.38
CA ARG A 124 3.88 -1.77 8.33
C ARG A 124 4.81 -1.96 9.52
N ARG A 125 6.11 -2.19 9.28
CA ARG A 125 7.10 -2.34 10.35
C ARG A 125 7.14 -1.15 11.31
N ASN A 126 7.01 0.08 10.80
CA ASN A 126 7.01 1.26 11.66
C ASN A 126 5.66 1.48 12.34
N ALA A 127 4.56 1.15 11.66
CA ALA A 127 3.22 1.22 12.20
C ALA A 127 3.03 0.22 13.37
N GLU A 128 3.60 -0.98 13.27
CA GLU A 128 3.61 -1.98 14.36
C GLU A 128 4.33 -1.44 15.59
N ARG A 129 5.48 -0.77 15.40
CA ARG A 129 6.21 -0.13 16.49
C ARG A 129 5.40 0.98 17.15
N MET A 130 4.79 1.86 16.36
CA MET A 130 3.93 2.93 16.88
C MET A 130 2.73 2.37 17.67
N ARG A 131 2.13 1.29 17.15
CA ARG A 131 1.03 0.58 17.83
C ARG A 131 1.50 0.06 19.18
N ASP A 132 2.61 -0.69 19.21
CA ASP A 132 3.09 -1.33 20.43
C ASP A 132 3.55 -0.31 21.47
N GLU A 133 4.17 0.79 21.03
CA GLU A 133 4.51 1.94 21.89
C GLU A 133 3.24 2.55 22.51
N LEU A 134 2.22 2.88 21.71
CA LEU A 134 0.99 3.49 22.24
C LEU A 134 0.20 2.53 23.13
N VAL A 135 0.14 1.25 22.78
CA VAL A 135 -0.50 0.21 23.63
C VAL A 135 0.22 0.08 24.98
N SER A 136 1.56 0.15 24.99
CA SER A 136 2.33 0.14 26.24
C SER A 136 2.04 1.37 27.10
N GLU A 137 1.93 2.57 26.51
CA GLU A 137 1.67 3.81 27.25
C GLU A 137 0.26 3.83 27.88
N LEU A 138 -0.71 3.15 27.27
CA LEU A 138 -2.07 3.01 27.83
C LEU A 138 -2.14 2.04 29.03
N GLY A 139 -1.07 1.27 29.28
CA GLY A 139 -0.95 0.39 30.43
C GLY A 139 -2.02 -0.72 30.49
N ASP A 140 -2.34 -1.15 31.71
CA ASP A 140 -3.28 -2.26 31.98
C ASP A 140 -4.73 -1.79 32.23
N GLU A 141 -5.07 -0.56 31.83
CA GLU A 141 -6.41 -0.01 32.05
C GLU A 141 -7.50 -0.77 31.27
N ALA A 142 -7.12 -1.50 30.23
CA ALA A 142 -8.00 -2.36 29.44
C ALA A 142 -7.27 -3.62 28.95
N PRO A 143 -8.00 -4.68 28.54
CA PRO A 143 -7.39 -5.88 27.99
C PRO A 143 -6.50 -5.57 26.79
N GLN A 144 -5.27 -6.07 26.79
CA GLN A 144 -4.28 -5.87 25.73
C GLN A 144 -4.82 -6.14 24.30
N PRO A 145 -5.60 -7.22 24.04
CA PRO A 145 -6.18 -7.43 22.70
C PRO A 145 -7.14 -6.32 22.25
N LEU A 146 -7.91 -5.74 23.18
CA LEU A 146 -8.83 -4.65 22.90
C LEU A 146 -8.06 -3.37 22.55
N LEU A 147 -7.05 -3.03 23.35
CA LEU A 147 -6.18 -1.87 23.11
C LEU A 147 -5.46 -2.00 21.77
N ARG A 148 -4.88 -3.17 21.49
CA ARG A 148 -4.17 -3.42 20.25
C ARG A 148 -5.08 -3.26 19.03
N LEU A 149 -6.29 -3.82 19.08
CA LEU A 149 -7.29 -3.67 18.01
C LEU A 149 -7.69 -2.19 17.81
N ALA A 150 -7.98 -1.48 18.89
CA ALA A 150 -8.40 -0.07 18.84
C ALA A 150 -7.29 0.85 18.27
N VAL A 151 -6.05 0.67 18.73
CA VAL A 151 -4.90 1.43 18.24
C VAL A 151 -4.61 1.12 16.77
N THR A 152 -4.65 -0.16 16.35
CA THR A 152 -4.48 -0.52 14.94
C THR A 152 -5.56 0.13 14.07
N HIS A 153 -6.82 0.07 14.47
CA HIS A 153 -7.91 0.74 13.75
C HIS A 153 -7.67 2.25 13.61
N TRP A 154 -7.20 2.90 14.68
CA TRP A 154 -6.87 4.32 14.62
C TRP A 154 -5.72 4.60 13.65
N LEU A 155 -4.65 3.81 13.66
CA LEU A 155 -3.53 3.95 12.73
C LEU A 155 -3.94 3.73 11.26
N GLN A 156 -4.85 2.79 11.00
CA GLN A 156 -5.43 2.59 9.67
C GLN A 156 -6.28 3.79 9.24
N ASN A 157 -7.19 4.25 10.11
CA ASN A 157 -8.22 5.21 9.70
C ASN A 157 -7.76 6.68 9.74
N ALA A 158 -6.84 7.02 10.65
CA ALA A 158 -6.40 8.40 10.87
C ALA A 158 -5.06 8.71 10.21
N VAL A 159 -4.24 7.69 9.95
CA VAL A 159 -2.87 7.82 9.43
C VAL A 159 -2.66 6.99 8.16
N ASP A 160 -3.69 6.29 7.69
CA ASP A 160 -3.66 5.47 6.47
C ASP A 160 -2.55 4.41 6.43
N LEU A 161 -2.20 3.85 7.59
CA LEU A 161 -1.10 2.88 7.70
C LEU A 161 -1.53 1.44 7.38
N PRO A 162 -0.70 0.65 6.66
CA PRO A 162 -1.05 -0.68 6.17
C PRO A 162 -0.80 -1.78 7.22
N LEU A 163 -1.58 -1.75 8.30
CA LEU A 163 -1.58 -2.79 9.34
C LEU A 163 -2.70 -3.80 9.12
N SER A 164 -2.56 -4.98 9.72
CA SER A 164 -3.68 -5.91 9.90
C SER A 164 -4.32 -5.74 11.27
N LEU A 165 -5.64 -5.75 11.31
CA LEU A 165 -6.44 -5.71 12.54
C LEU A 165 -6.35 -6.99 13.37
N GLU A 166 -5.99 -8.11 12.73
CA GLU A 166 -6.00 -9.46 13.34
C GLU A 166 -7.30 -9.78 14.09
N ASN A 167 -8.43 -9.27 13.58
CA ASN A 167 -9.75 -9.48 14.19
C ASN A 167 -10.27 -10.90 13.90
N ALA A 168 -11.42 -11.25 14.49
CA ALA A 168 -12.02 -12.58 14.35
C ALA A 168 -12.25 -12.99 12.87
N ALA A 169 -12.71 -12.07 12.02
CA ALA A 169 -12.93 -12.37 10.60
C ALA A 169 -11.63 -12.70 9.86
N VAL A 170 -10.54 -11.97 10.14
CA VAL A 170 -9.21 -12.25 9.58
C VAL A 170 -8.67 -13.59 10.09
N GLN A 171 -8.82 -13.86 11.39
CA GLN A 171 -8.40 -15.13 11.99
C GLN A 171 -9.15 -16.32 11.38
N GLU A 172 -10.47 -16.22 11.23
CA GLU A 172 -11.30 -17.23 10.59
C GLU A 172 -10.94 -17.41 9.11
N PHE A 173 -10.69 -16.32 8.39
CA PHE A 173 -10.25 -16.35 7.00
C PHE A 173 -8.93 -17.11 6.83
N CYS A 174 -7.96 -16.82 7.70
CA CYS A 174 -6.66 -17.49 7.71
C CYS A 174 -6.78 -18.97 8.10
N ALA A 175 -7.54 -19.27 9.15
CA ALA A 175 -7.78 -20.63 9.63
C ALA A 175 -8.47 -21.51 8.56
N ALA A 176 -9.47 -20.98 7.86
CA ALA A 176 -10.18 -21.67 6.78
C ALA A 176 -9.27 -22.04 5.60
N ARG A 177 -8.14 -21.35 5.45
CA ARG A 177 -7.14 -21.58 4.38
C ARG A 177 -5.88 -22.29 4.88
N GLY A 178 -5.77 -22.57 6.17
CA GLY A 178 -4.57 -23.14 6.76
C GLY A 178 -3.33 -22.25 6.61
N ILE A 179 -3.53 -20.92 6.59
CA ILE A 179 -2.46 -19.93 6.51
C ILE A 179 -2.36 -19.16 7.83
N ASP A 180 -1.22 -18.52 8.07
CA ASP A 180 -1.05 -17.55 9.14
C ASP A 180 -1.18 -16.12 8.63
N GLN A 181 -1.10 -15.16 9.56
CA GLN A 181 -1.17 -13.74 9.26
C GLN A 181 -0.04 -13.28 8.33
N ALA A 182 1.18 -13.83 8.50
CA ALA A 182 2.34 -13.46 7.69
C ALA A 182 2.16 -13.86 6.21
N ALA A 183 1.53 -15.00 5.95
CA ALA A 183 1.20 -15.43 4.60
C ALA A 183 0.12 -14.53 3.95
N LEU A 184 -0.88 -14.08 4.71
CA LEU A 184 -1.87 -13.11 4.23
C LEU A 184 -1.21 -11.77 3.86
N GLU A 185 -0.33 -11.28 4.72
CA GLU A 185 0.46 -10.06 4.49
C GLU A 185 1.35 -10.15 3.26
N LEU A 186 2.03 -11.29 3.09
CA LEU A 186 2.86 -11.53 1.92
C LEU A 186 2.02 -11.53 0.64
N ALA A 187 0.86 -12.17 0.65
CA ALA A 187 -0.04 -12.16 -0.50
C ALA A 187 -0.53 -10.75 -0.82
N ALA A 188 -0.89 -9.95 0.19
CA ALA A 188 -1.26 -8.54 0.01
C ALA A 188 -0.12 -7.72 -0.64
N ASP A 189 1.12 -7.91 -0.17
CA ASP A 189 2.31 -7.26 -0.73
C ASP A 189 2.56 -7.66 -2.20
N GLU A 190 2.35 -8.93 -2.54
CA GLU A 190 2.53 -9.46 -3.89
C GLU A 190 1.53 -8.88 -4.87
N VAL A 191 0.26 -8.76 -4.46
CA VAL A 191 -0.78 -8.17 -5.30
C VAL A 191 -0.77 -6.65 -5.34
N GLY A 192 -0.06 -6.01 -4.41
CA GLY A 192 0.02 -4.56 -4.29
C GLY A 192 -1.24 -3.93 -3.69
N LEU A 193 -1.97 -4.68 -2.85
CA LEU A 193 -3.12 -4.17 -2.13
C LEU A 193 -2.70 -3.68 -0.74
N ASN A 194 -3.31 -2.59 -0.30
CA ASN A 194 -3.17 -2.11 1.06
C ASN A 194 -3.75 -3.15 2.04
N LEU A 195 -3.00 -3.51 3.07
CA LEU A 195 -3.42 -4.51 4.04
C LEU A 195 -4.71 -4.12 4.79
N ALA A 196 -4.92 -2.82 5.03
CA ALA A 196 -6.17 -2.33 5.63
C ALA A 196 -7.39 -2.58 4.72
N LEU A 197 -7.22 -2.43 3.40
CA LEU A 197 -8.23 -2.79 2.42
C LEU A 197 -8.51 -4.30 2.45
N VAL A 198 -7.47 -5.13 2.59
CA VAL A 198 -7.62 -6.59 2.68
C VAL A 198 -8.46 -6.98 3.90
N ASP A 199 -8.24 -6.35 5.06
CA ASP A 199 -9.08 -6.58 6.24
C ASP A 199 -10.55 -6.24 5.98
N ASP A 200 -10.80 -5.10 5.32
CA ASP A 200 -12.15 -4.64 4.99
C ASP A 200 -12.85 -5.59 4.03
N VAL A 201 -12.15 -6.04 2.98
CA VAL A 201 -12.63 -7.07 2.04
C VAL A 201 -12.97 -8.37 2.75
N ILE A 202 -12.11 -8.82 3.69
CA ILE A 202 -12.36 -10.04 4.47
C ILE A 202 -13.61 -9.88 5.34
N ARG A 203 -13.80 -8.71 5.98
CA ARG A 203 -15.00 -8.45 6.79
C ARG A 203 -16.27 -8.44 5.93
N LEU A 204 -16.24 -7.84 4.74
CA LEU A 204 -17.37 -7.84 3.81
C LEU A 204 -17.70 -9.25 3.33
N GLU A 205 -16.68 -10.03 2.96
CA GLU A 205 -16.84 -11.43 2.56
C GLU A 205 -17.42 -12.30 3.70
N ALA A 206 -17.05 -12.04 4.95
CA ALA A 206 -17.61 -12.74 6.11
C ALA A 206 -19.07 -12.35 6.37
N ALA A 207 -19.45 -11.10 6.06
CA ALA A 207 -20.81 -10.60 6.21
C ALA A 207 -21.73 -10.94 5.02
N ASP A 208 -21.19 -11.46 3.92
CA ASP A 208 -21.93 -11.72 2.68
C ASP A 208 -23.08 -12.74 2.92
N PRO A 209 -24.35 -12.36 2.64
CA PRO A 209 -25.53 -13.23 2.73
C PRO A 209 -25.39 -14.57 1.98
N VAL A 210 -24.66 -14.59 0.87
CA VAL A 210 -24.46 -15.78 0.03
C VAL A 210 -23.67 -16.86 0.79
N LYS A 211 -22.81 -16.48 1.73
CA LYS A 211 -22.09 -17.40 2.63
C LYS A 211 -22.81 -17.68 3.93
N THR A 212 -23.56 -16.71 4.47
CA THR A 212 -24.24 -16.84 5.78
C THR A 212 -25.56 -17.60 5.71
N GLY A 213 -25.99 -18.07 4.54
CA GLY A 213 -27.21 -18.87 4.37
C GLY A 213 -28.51 -18.09 4.63
N ALA A 214 -28.43 -16.75 4.62
CA ALA A 214 -29.59 -15.89 4.80
C ALA A 214 -30.45 -15.92 3.53
N VAL A 215 -31.47 -16.80 3.53
CA VAL A 215 -32.54 -16.79 2.54
C VAL A 215 -33.24 -15.43 2.61
N VAL A 216 -33.05 -14.62 1.57
CA VAL A 216 -33.87 -13.42 1.36
C VAL A 216 -35.28 -13.91 1.06
N SER A 217 -36.12 -13.97 2.10
CA SER A 217 -37.55 -14.13 1.96
C SER A 217 -38.08 -12.86 1.28
N GLU A 218 -38.26 -12.90 -0.04
CA GLU A 218 -39.07 -11.92 -0.75
C GLU A 218 -40.48 -11.92 -0.16
N ALA A 219 -40.75 -10.95 0.72
CA ALA A 219 -42.09 -10.66 1.17
C ALA A 219 -42.85 -10.04 0.00
N THR A 220 -43.69 -10.87 -0.61
CA THR A 220 -44.72 -10.47 -1.57
C THR A 220 -45.72 -9.57 -0.85
N THR A 221 -45.89 -8.34 -1.32
CA THR A 221 -47.13 -7.55 -1.19
C THR A 221 -47.27 -6.63 -2.37
#